data_AF-A0A7V8XH65-F1
#
_entry.id   AF-A0A7V8XH65-F1
#
_cell.length_a   1.000
_cell.length_b   1.000
_cell.length_c   1.000
_cell.angle_alpha   90.00
_cell.angle_beta   90.00
_cell.angle_gamma   90.00
#
_symmetry.space_group_name_H-M   'P 1'
#
loop_
_entity.id
_entity.type
_entity.pdbx_description
1 polymer ?
#
loop_
_entity_poly.entity_id
_entity_poly.type
_entity_poly.pdbx_seq_one_letter_code
_entity_poly.pdbx_strand_id
1 'polypeptide(L)'
;MPKGYAEGPAAEEAERRRDELAAGAAQATPATRIAVEGCTEGDAERHFLGWADEVDADTLFATGEAWGIRLVRRPVEEHVSD
;
A
#
# COMPACT_ATOMS: atom_id res chain seq x y z
N MET A 1 -0.39 -27.63 41.44
CA MET A 1 -0.39 -26.30 40.80
C MET A 1 -0.64 -26.50 39.30
N PRO A 2 -1.66 -25.85 38.71
CA PRO A 2 -2.05 -26.04 37.32
C PRO A 2 -0.99 -25.48 36.36
N LYS A 3 -0.72 -26.23 35.28
CA LYS A 3 0.16 -25.88 34.17
C LYS A 3 -0.43 -24.70 33.38
N GLY A 4 0.31 -23.59 33.29
CA GLY A 4 0.05 -22.50 32.36
C GLY A 4 1.22 -22.37 31.39
N TYR A 5 0.95 -22.72 30.12
CA TYR A 5 1.60 -22.25 28.89
C TYR A 5 3.12 -22.06 28.93
N ALA A 6 3.92 -23.03 28.47
CA ALA A 6 4.34 -23.06 27.06
C ALA A 6 4.86 -21.69 26.58
N GLU A 7 5.90 -21.17 27.24
CA GLU A 7 6.81 -20.20 26.63
C GLU A 7 7.50 -20.91 25.45
N GLY A 8 6.86 -20.79 24.28
CA GLY A 8 7.42 -21.24 23.02
C GLY A 8 8.57 -20.31 22.58
N PRO A 9 9.55 -20.83 21.82
CA PRO A 9 10.73 -20.11 21.34
C PRO A 9 10.39 -19.18 20.16
N ALA A 10 9.33 -18.38 20.29
CA ALA A 10 8.79 -17.54 19.22
C ALA A 10 8.78 -16.04 19.57
N ALA A 11 9.21 -15.67 20.78
CA ALA A 11 9.16 -14.28 21.25
C ALA A 11 10.46 -13.49 21.00
N GLU A 12 11.61 -14.15 20.79
CA GLU A 12 12.91 -13.46 20.66
C GLU A 12 13.37 -13.20 19.20
N GLU A 13 12.66 -13.69 18.18
CA GLU A 13 13.04 -13.47 16.76
C GLU A 13 12.34 -12.26 16.12
N ALA A 14 11.68 -11.41 16.90
CA ALA A 14 11.03 -10.20 16.38
C ALA A 14 11.97 -8.98 16.32
N GLU A 15 13.06 -8.94 17.08
CA GLU A 15 13.83 -7.70 17.29
C GLU A 15 15.07 -7.57 16.38
N ARG A 16 15.57 -8.65 15.77
CA ARG A 16 16.80 -8.66 14.95
C ARG A 16 16.57 -8.64 13.44
N ARG A 17 15.58 -7.89 12.95
CA ARG A 17 15.41 -7.60 11.50
C ARG A 17 15.18 -6.12 11.23
N ARG A 18 15.71 -5.23 12.08
CA ARG A 18 15.63 -3.77 11.87
C ARG A 18 16.95 -3.15 11.40
N ASP A 19 18.06 -3.90 11.39
CA ASP A 19 19.42 -3.35 11.26
C ASP A 19 20.21 -3.89 10.05
N GLU A 20 19.58 -4.07 8.88
CA GLU A 20 20.33 -4.44 7.64
C GLU A 20 19.89 -3.68 6.39
N LEU A 21 18.95 -2.73 6.49
CA LEU A 21 18.46 -1.95 5.34
C LEU A 21 19.07 -0.54 5.27
N ALA A 22 20.28 -0.35 5.81
CA ALA A 22 20.91 0.98 5.94
C ALA A 22 22.01 1.27 4.90
N ALA A 23 22.48 0.28 4.12
CA ALA A 23 23.62 0.48 3.23
C ALA A 23 23.50 -0.33 1.94
N GLY A 24 22.99 0.28 0.86
CA GLY A 24 23.15 -0.32 -0.47
C GLY A 24 22.01 -0.15 -1.46
N ALA A 25 21.43 1.04 -1.59
CA ALA A 25 20.77 1.48 -2.81
C ALA A 25 20.34 2.94 -2.67
N ALA A 26 21.24 3.88 -2.94
CA ALA A 26 20.83 5.16 -3.53
C ALA A 26 20.39 4.93 -4.99
N GLN A 27 19.59 3.90 -5.24
CA GLN A 27 18.79 3.80 -6.44
C GLN A 27 17.68 4.83 -6.19
N ALA A 28 17.60 5.87 -7.03
CA ALA A 28 16.52 6.84 -6.97
C ALA A 28 15.22 6.07 -6.74
N THR A 29 14.68 6.17 -5.52
CA THR A 29 13.47 5.41 -5.20
C THR A 29 12.44 6.01 -6.15
N PRO A 30 11.85 5.22 -7.07
CA PRO A 30 10.89 5.78 -8.01
C PRO A 30 9.87 6.53 -7.17
N ALA A 31 9.58 7.78 -7.53
CA ALA A 31 8.64 8.58 -6.77
C ALA A 31 7.38 7.73 -6.59
N THR A 32 6.94 7.53 -5.35
CA THR A 32 5.75 6.72 -5.07
C THR A 32 4.61 7.67 -4.74
N ARG A 33 3.47 7.49 -5.39
CA ARG A 33 2.25 8.23 -5.13
C ARG A 33 1.14 7.30 -4.63
N ILE A 34 0.14 7.90 -4.01
CA ILE A 34 -1.04 7.17 -3.53
C ILE A 34 -2.04 7.13 -4.68
N ALA A 35 -2.36 5.92 -5.13
CA ALA A 35 -3.37 5.66 -6.12
C ALA A 35 -4.69 5.29 -5.44
N VAL A 36 -5.79 5.78 -5.99
CA VAL A 36 -7.15 5.37 -5.67
C VAL A 36 -7.51 4.23 -6.63
N GLU A 37 -7.82 3.06 -6.07
CA GLU A 37 -8.33 1.92 -6.82
C GLU A 37 -9.73 1.59 -6.35
N GLY A 38 -10.61 1.20 -7.27
CA GLY A 38 -11.99 0.85 -6.94
C GLY A 38 -12.72 0.22 -8.12
N CYS A 39 -13.98 -0.06 -7.92
CA CYS A 39 -14.91 -0.57 -8.93
C CYS A 39 -15.82 0.57 -9.38
N THR A 40 -16.20 0.58 -10.65
CA THR A 40 -17.12 1.57 -11.24
C THR A 40 -18.26 0.86 -11.95
N GLU A 41 -19.27 1.62 -12.40
CA GLU A 41 -20.38 1.06 -13.19
C GLU A 41 -19.90 0.36 -14.47
N GLY A 42 -18.85 0.86 -15.10
CA GLY A 42 -18.29 0.28 -16.32
C GLY A 42 -17.38 -0.92 -16.08
N ASP A 43 -16.78 -1.04 -14.89
CA ASP A 43 -15.84 -2.09 -14.55
C ASP A 43 -16.01 -2.51 -13.08
N ALA A 44 -16.61 -3.67 -12.90
CA ALA A 44 -16.90 -4.23 -11.58
C ALA A 44 -15.65 -4.81 -10.89
N GLU A 45 -14.52 -4.90 -11.61
CA GLU A 45 -13.24 -5.29 -11.04
C GLU A 45 -12.54 -4.07 -10.44
N ARG A 46 -11.53 -4.34 -9.60
CA ARG A 46 -10.80 -3.27 -8.95
C ARG A 46 -9.73 -2.75 -9.90
N HIS A 47 -9.89 -1.52 -10.35
CA HIS A 47 -8.96 -0.88 -11.27
C HIS A 47 -8.51 0.49 -10.74
N PHE A 48 -7.50 1.05 -11.37
CA PHE A 48 -6.97 2.37 -11.05
C PHE A 48 -7.96 3.46 -11.49
N LEU A 49 -8.44 4.25 -10.53
CA LEU A 49 -9.37 5.36 -10.75
C LEU A 49 -8.65 6.69 -10.91
N GLY A 50 -7.48 6.83 -10.31
CA GLY A 50 -6.69 8.06 -10.34
C GLY A 50 -5.70 8.13 -9.19
N TRP A 51 -4.90 9.20 -9.14
CA TRP A 51 -4.05 9.48 -7.99
C TRP A 51 -4.86 10.21 -6.91
N ALA A 52 -4.58 9.94 -5.65
CA ALA A 52 -5.32 10.53 -4.51
C ALA A 52 -5.09 12.04 -4.37
N ASP A 53 -4.06 12.60 -5.02
CA ASP A 53 -3.87 14.05 -5.13
C ASP A 53 -4.73 14.70 -6.22
N GLU A 54 -5.28 13.91 -7.15
CA GLU A 54 -6.11 14.38 -8.27
C GLU A 54 -7.58 13.99 -8.10
N VAL A 55 -7.84 12.86 -7.46
CA VAL A 55 -9.16 12.26 -7.31
C VAL A 55 -9.46 12.02 -5.84
N ASP A 56 -10.58 12.57 -5.38
CA ASP A 56 -11.05 12.40 -4.01
C ASP A 56 -11.88 11.11 -3.88
N ALA A 57 -11.33 10.14 -3.17
CA ALA A 57 -11.94 8.85 -2.92
C ALA A 57 -13.29 8.95 -2.21
N ASP A 58 -13.43 9.90 -1.28
CA ASP A 58 -14.65 10.06 -0.49
C ASP A 58 -15.79 10.60 -1.36
N THR A 59 -15.49 11.59 -2.20
CA THR A 59 -16.41 12.15 -3.18
C THR A 59 -16.89 11.08 -4.16
N LEU A 60 -15.98 10.28 -4.74
CA LEU A 60 -16.35 9.18 -5.64
C LEU A 60 -17.31 8.18 -5.00
N PHE A 61 -17.13 7.89 -3.71
CA PHE A 61 -18.01 7.01 -2.97
C PHE A 61 -19.35 7.67 -2.66
N ALA A 62 -19.34 8.95 -2.26
CA ALA A 62 -20.54 9.71 -1.93
C ALA A 62 -21.44 9.97 -3.15
N THR A 63 -20.86 10.19 -4.33
CA THR A 63 -21.59 10.33 -5.60
C THR A 63 -22.07 9.00 -6.16
N GLY A 64 -21.48 7.89 -5.69
CA GLY A 64 -21.76 6.54 -6.19
C GLY A 64 -21.06 6.22 -7.51
N GLU A 65 -20.09 7.03 -7.94
CA GLU A 65 -19.30 6.78 -9.16
C GLU A 65 -18.33 5.61 -8.98
N ALA A 66 -17.84 5.38 -7.76
CA ALA A 66 -17.03 4.22 -7.45
C ALA A 66 -17.35 3.62 -6.07
N TRP A 67 -17.08 2.32 -5.94
CA TRP A 67 -17.22 1.57 -4.69
C TRP A 67 -16.04 0.62 -4.48
N GLY A 68 -15.96 0.04 -3.27
CA GLY A 68 -14.85 -0.85 -2.93
C GLY A 68 -13.47 -0.17 -2.96
N ILE A 69 -13.45 1.15 -2.69
CA ILE A 69 -12.29 2.00 -2.86
C ILE A 69 -11.16 1.60 -1.90
N ARG A 70 -9.92 1.60 -2.41
CA ARG A 70 -8.69 1.30 -1.70
C ARG A 70 -7.60 2.27 -2.13
N LEU A 71 -6.84 2.75 -1.14
CA LEU A 71 -5.63 3.53 -1.38
C LEU A 71 -4.42 2.62 -1.40
N VAL A 72 -3.66 2.62 -2.49
CA VAL A 72 -2.43 1.83 -2.64
C VAL A 72 -1.25 2.72 -3.01
N ARG A 73 -0.05 2.37 -2.54
CA ARG A 73 1.18 3.07 -2.95
C ARG A 73 1.66 2.45 -4.25
N ARG A 74 1.77 3.25 -5.31
CA ARG A 74 2.31 2.82 -6.61
C ARG A 74 3.52 3.69 -7.00
N PRO A 75 4.54 3.12 -7.63
CA PRO A 75 5.56 3.93 -8.28
C PRO A 75 4.90 4.74 -9.39
N VAL A 76 5.19 6.04 -9.47
CA VAL A 76 4.97 6.80 -10.69
C VAL A 76 6.11 6.44 -11.63
N GLU A 77 5.76 5.84 -12.76
CA GLU A 77 6.69 5.71 -13.88
C GLU A 77 6.87 7.10 -14.47
N GLU A 78 7.76 7.88 -13.86
CA GLU A 78 8.22 9.12 -14.48
C GLU A 78 8.99 8.68 -15.73
N HIS A 79 8.38 8.87 -16.89
CA HIS A 79 8.99 8.57 -18.18
C HIS A 79 10.21 9.48 -18.33
N VAL A 80 11.37 9.02 -17.86
CA VAL A 80 12.66 9.62 -18.14
C VAL A 80 12.92 9.36 -19.62
N SER A 81 12.51 10.30 -20.47
CA SER A 81 13.08 10.41 -21.80
C SER A 81 14.53 10.86 -21.66
N ASP A 82 15.45 9.93 -21.92
CA ASP A 82 16.88 10.18 -22.20
C ASP A 82 17.05 10.77 -23.61
#